data_AF-D4DAK4-F1
#
_entry.id   AF-D4DAK4-F1
#
_cell.length_a   1.000
_cell.length_b   1.000
_cell.length_c   1.000
_cell.angle_alpha   90.00
_cell.angle_beta   90.00
_cell.angle_gamma   90.00
#
_symmetry.space_group_name_H-M   'P 1'
#
loop_
_entity.id
_entity.type
_entity.pdbx_description
1 polymer ?
#
loop_
_entity_poly.entity_id
_entity_poly.type
_entity_poly.pdbx_seq_one_letter_code
_entity_poly.pdbx_strand_id
1 'polypeptide(L)'
;MYVKLFKLITTQVRTLNWQQSEQKLTWVKITHSEWASEDAFSASVGAGAARQKTGGSHASFKRLPFNFCSLSLQPFSHPVCTSDGIIFDLTHILPWIKKNGINPVNGAPMKNSDLIKLHFAKNESGEYVDPVTYKVFTDNTHIVALGNTGNVFAWDTVQKLNIKPKMWRDLVNDEEFGRKDIITLQDPHNVNARDLNTFKYLNDGENNTTSGNDGQGINLNAMGSSAKILRAKEAVAKARAEREQKATSADALSQRQKENLSVKKSLTTSQSGKAVPFNAARHTTGLAAASFTSTGLTPHTAADLSIMTDEEYMLKCGRVKIKGYARIVTNLGDLNIELHTEHAPKAVWNFIQLAKKGYYKGVTFHRNIKGFMIQGGDPTGTGKGGESIWGKSFADEVIGPFKHDSRGTLSMANKGKDTNSSQFFFAYRAVPHLNGKHTIFGHLIDDPSPSSPTLDAMEVAPVDSSTNRPTPAITMLDVVVFVDPFEEFLNKKRKEENAQQSVSGASSDTKDKGDDDQVTWTGKRLRGYGSNESGSASGNVSGVGKYLKASAAASSGNEDEIVGFVDEDELESEHARKKIKNAGRGGFGNFDSW
;
A
#
# COMPACT_ATOMS: atom_id res chain seq x y z
N MET A 1 25.91 -9.38 -74.09
CA MET A 1 25.24 -8.27 -73.37
C MET A 1 23.91 -8.71 -72.74
N TYR A 2 23.03 -9.40 -73.47
CA TYR A 2 21.72 -9.88 -72.99
C TYR A 2 21.75 -10.81 -71.76
N VAL A 3 22.72 -11.71 -71.63
CA VAL A 3 22.80 -12.66 -70.50
C VAL A 3 23.15 -11.98 -69.16
N LYS A 4 23.93 -10.88 -69.20
CA LYS A 4 24.25 -10.09 -67.99
C LYS A 4 23.05 -9.26 -67.53
N LEU A 5 22.26 -8.73 -68.47
CA LEU A 5 21.05 -7.97 -68.17
C LEU A 5 19.96 -8.88 -67.56
N PHE A 6 19.80 -10.09 -68.08
CA PHE A 6 18.84 -11.06 -67.56
C PHE A 6 19.18 -11.51 -66.12
N LYS A 7 20.47 -11.77 -65.84
CA LYS A 7 20.93 -12.07 -64.48
C LYS A 7 20.69 -10.90 -63.51
N LEU A 8 20.95 -9.66 -63.94
CA LEU A 8 20.74 -8.48 -63.10
C LEU A 8 19.27 -8.30 -62.73
N ILE A 9 18.36 -8.45 -63.71
CA ILE A 9 16.91 -8.33 -63.52
C ILE A 9 16.38 -9.46 -62.64
N THR A 10 16.79 -10.72 -62.86
CA THR A 10 16.36 -11.82 -61.99
C THR A 10 16.87 -11.71 -60.56
N THR A 11 18.04 -11.09 -60.36
CA THR A 11 18.59 -10.86 -59.01
C THR A 11 17.84 -9.74 -58.31
N GLN A 12 17.52 -8.65 -59.01
CA GLN A 12 16.71 -7.53 -58.49
C GLN A 12 15.26 -7.93 -58.16
N VAL A 13 14.64 -8.77 -58.99
CA VAL A 13 13.28 -9.29 -58.74
C VAL A 13 13.27 -10.28 -57.56
N ARG A 14 14.33 -11.07 -57.39
CA ARG A 14 14.48 -11.94 -56.21
C ARG A 14 14.72 -11.14 -54.93
N THR A 15 15.51 -10.07 -54.95
CA THR A 15 15.72 -9.22 -53.76
C THR A 15 14.47 -8.43 -53.41
N LEU A 16 13.71 -7.90 -54.38
CA LEU A 16 12.43 -7.25 -54.10
C LEU A 16 11.38 -8.22 -53.52
N ASN A 17 11.26 -9.43 -54.08
CA ASN A 17 10.34 -10.44 -53.54
C ASN A 17 10.76 -10.93 -52.15
N TRP A 18 12.06 -10.98 -51.86
CA TRP A 18 12.57 -11.33 -50.54
C TRP A 18 12.26 -10.23 -49.52
N GLN A 19 12.50 -8.96 -49.85
CA GLN A 19 12.11 -7.80 -49.03
C GLN A 19 10.59 -7.70 -48.81
N GLN A 20 9.78 -8.01 -49.82
CA GLN A 20 8.32 -7.99 -49.71
C GLN A 20 7.77 -9.20 -48.94
N SER A 21 8.50 -10.32 -48.94
CA SER A 21 8.20 -11.50 -48.10
C SER A 21 8.64 -11.32 -46.65
N GLU A 22 9.76 -10.65 -46.38
CA GLU A 22 10.16 -10.25 -45.03
C GLU A 22 9.23 -9.19 -44.46
N GLN A 23 8.78 -8.22 -45.27
CA GLN A 23 7.70 -7.30 -44.89
C GLN A 23 6.42 -8.10 -44.61
N LYS A 24 5.93 -8.98 -45.48
CA LYS A 24 4.73 -9.80 -45.17
C LYS A 24 4.89 -10.72 -43.96
N LEU A 25 6.08 -11.28 -43.70
CA LEU A 25 6.35 -12.16 -42.55
C LEU A 25 6.57 -11.40 -41.23
N THR A 26 7.05 -10.15 -41.29
CA THR A 26 7.09 -9.23 -40.14
C THR A 26 5.72 -8.65 -39.83
N TRP A 27 4.93 -8.33 -40.87
CA TRP A 27 3.55 -7.83 -40.73
C TRP A 27 2.56 -8.85 -40.16
N VAL A 28 2.79 -10.17 -40.35
CA VAL A 28 1.94 -11.24 -39.77
C VAL A 28 2.39 -11.67 -38.37
N LYS A 29 3.64 -11.36 -37.97
CA LYS A 29 4.18 -11.75 -36.65
C LYS A 29 4.01 -10.69 -35.55
N ILE A 30 3.67 -9.45 -35.90
CA ILE A 30 3.49 -8.34 -34.94
C ILE A 30 2.05 -8.29 -34.37
N THR A 31 1.08 -8.97 -34.96
CA THR A 31 -0.35 -8.75 -34.63
C THR A 31 -0.91 -9.53 -33.45
N HIS A 32 -0.14 -10.42 -32.77
CA HIS A 32 -0.70 -11.23 -31.67
C HIS A 32 0.19 -11.43 -30.44
N SER A 33 1.49 -11.13 -30.47
CA SER A 33 2.40 -11.42 -29.33
C SER A 33 2.79 -10.21 -28.48
N GLU A 34 2.70 -8.97 -28.99
CA GLU A 34 3.22 -7.80 -28.25
C GLU A 34 2.22 -7.16 -27.27
N TRP A 35 0.96 -7.62 -27.27
CA TRP A 35 -0.05 -7.28 -26.24
C TRP A 35 -0.36 -8.45 -25.29
N ALA A 36 0.45 -9.51 -25.37
CA ALA A 36 0.52 -10.59 -24.39
C ALA A 36 1.69 -10.41 -23.41
N SER A 37 2.38 -9.26 -23.42
CA SER A 37 3.34 -8.92 -22.38
C SER A 37 2.61 -8.49 -21.12
N GLU A 38 2.82 -9.26 -20.07
CA GLU A 38 2.19 -9.20 -18.75
C GLU A 38 2.70 -8.03 -17.89
N ASP A 39 3.33 -7.02 -18.50
CA ASP A 39 4.09 -5.96 -17.83
C ASP A 39 3.62 -4.56 -18.24
N ALA A 40 2.35 -4.24 -17.96
CA ALA A 40 1.94 -2.84 -17.86
C ALA A 40 2.30 -2.32 -16.47
N PHE A 41 3.51 -1.78 -16.33
CA PHE A 41 3.94 -1.03 -15.15
C PHE A 41 3.04 0.21 -14.96
N SER A 42 1.98 0.08 -14.18
CA SER A 42 1.38 1.24 -13.49
C SER A 42 2.15 1.45 -12.19
N ALA A 43 2.70 2.65 -11.99
CA ALA A 43 3.53 2.99 -10.83
C ALA A 43 2.76 3.08 -9.49
N SER A 44 1.61 2.38 -9.36
CA SER A 44 0.75 2.44 -8.17
C SER A 44 0.33 1.10 -7.58
N VAL A 45 0.81 -0.04 -8.13
CA VAL A 45 0.52 -1.36 -7.55
C VAL A 45 1.81 -1.96 -7.00
N GLY A 46 1.90 -2.03 -5.67
CA GLY A 46 3.06 -2.59 -4.97
C GLY A 46 3.28 -4.08 -5.29
N ALA A 47 4.55 -4.48 -5.30
CA ALA A 47 4.96 -5.87 -5.44
C ALA A 47 4.38 -6.71 -4.28
N GLY A 48 3.36 -7.51 -4.56
CA GLY A 48 2.65 -8.30 -3.55
C GLY A 48 1.24 -8.78 -3.95
N ALA A 49 0.68 -8.28 -5.06
CA ALA A 49 -0.56 -8.83 -5.61
C ALA A 49 -0.30 -10.16 -6.32
N ALA A 50 -0.21 -11.25 -5.53
CA ALA A 50 -0.32 -12.59 -6.07
C ALA A 50 -1.65 -12.71 -6.82
N ARG A 51 -1.53 -13.11 -8.09
CA ARG A 51 -2.56 -13.43 -9.09
C ARG A 51 -3.69 -14.27 -8.48
N GLN A 52 -4.70 -13.62 -7.91
CA GLN A 52 -6.01 -14.24 -7.72
C GLN A 52 -6.59 -14.45 -9.12
N LYS A 53 -6.51 -15.69 -9.62
CA LYS A 53 -7.49 -16.18 -10.60
C LYS A 53 -8.82 -16.26 -9.87
N THR A 54 -9.52 -15.13 -9.80
CA THR A 54 -10.95 -15.11 -9.52
C THR A 54 -11.64 -15.90 -10.62
N GLY A 55 -12.30 -16.99 -10.24
CA GLY A 55 -13.14 -17.81 -11.11
C GLY A 55 -14.44 -17.09 -11.48
N GLY A 56 -14.32 -15.98 -12.19
CA GLY A 56 -15.39 -15.24 -12.84
C GLY A 56 -14.78 -14.57 -14.07
N SER A 57 -15.47 -14.61 -15.19
CA SER A 57 -15.02 -14.16 -16.52
C SER A 57 -14.80 -12.63 -16.63
N HIS A 58 -13.94 -12.06 -15.79
CA HIS A 58 -13.39 -10.73 -15.97
C HIS A 58 -11.94 -10.88 -16.41
N ALA A 59 -11.73 -10.75 -17.72
CA ALA A 59 -10.42 -10.53 -18.32
C ALA A 59 -9.72 -9.37 -17.59
N SER A 60 -8.39 -9.43 -17.50
CA SER A 60 -7.60 -8.35 -16.90
C SER A 60 -7.99 -7.01 -17.54
N PHE A 61 -8.28 -6.01 -16.71
CA PHE A 61 -8.62 -4.67 -17.16
C PHE A 61 -7.43 -4.10 -17.96
N LYS A 62 -7.65 -3.75 -19.24
CA LYS A 62 -6.60 -3.23 -20.14
C LYS A 62 -7.10 -1.94 -20.78
N ARG A 63 -6.54 -0.80 -20.37
CA ARG A 63 -6.92 0.52 -20.89
C ARG A 63 -6.09 0.89 -22.12
N LEU A 64 -6.76 1.33 -23.18
CA LEU A 64 -6.08 1.89 -24.36
C LEU A 64 -5.63 3.34 -24.10
N PRO A 65 -4.34 3.69 -24.27
CA PRO A 65 -3.85 5.06 -24.12
C PRO A 65 -4.54 6.02 -25.09
N PHE A 66 -4.54 7.32 -24.76
CA PHE A 66 -5.34 8.30 -25.50
C PHE A 66 -4.84 8.53 -26.93
N ASN A 67 -3.54 8.39 -27.16
CA ASN A 67 -2.86 8.60 -28.44
C ASN A 67 -2.97 7.41 -29.41
N PHE A 68 -3.81 6.40 -29.11
CA PHE A 68 -3.98 5.20 -29.91
C PHE A 68 -5.36 5.12 -30.56
N CYS A 69 -5.39 4.47 -31.72
CA CYS A 69 -6.59 4.14 -32.48
C CYS A 69 -7.30 2.93 -31.87
N SER A 70 -8.62 3.03 -31.63
CA SER A 70 -9.44 1.95 -31.07
C SER A 70 -9.63 0.74 -32.00
N LEU A 71 -9.27 0.83 -33.28
CA LEU A 71 -9.38 -0.29 -34.23
C LEU A 71 -8.04 -1.01 -34.44
N SER A 72 -6.97 -0.26 -34.74
CA SER A 72 -5.65 -0.84 -35.02
C SER A 72 -4.81 -1.08 -33.76
N LEU A 73 -5.20 -0.50 -32.61
CA LEU A 73 -4.43 -0.52 -31.37
C LEU A 73 -3.00 0.02 -31.55
N GLN A 74 -2.81 0.90 -32.52
CA GLN A 74 -1.55 1.58 -32.82
C GLN A 74 -1.69 3.10 -32.59
N PRO A 75 -0.57 3.82 -32.36
CA PRO A 75 -0.58 5.26 -32.30
C PRO A 75 -1.18 5.86 -33.58
N PHE A 76 -2.13 6.77 -33.46
CA PHE A 76 -2.77 7.35 -34.63
C PHE A 76 -1.88 8.40 -35.30
N SER A 77 -1.99 8.52 -36.62
CA SER A 77 -1.38 9.61 -37.41
C SER A 77 -2.42 10.64 -37.84
N HIS A 78 -3.61 10.17 -38.24
CA HIS A 78 -4.72 11.01 -38.68
C HIS A 78 -5.95 10.72 -37.83
N PRO A 79 -6.03 11.27 -36.61
CA PRO A 79 -7.10 10.97 -35.68
C PRO A 79 -8.42 11.52 -36.18
N VAL A 80 -9.45 10.68 -36.09
CA VAL A 80 -10.84 11.03 -36.27
C VAL A 80 -11.64 10.51 -35.08
N CYS A 81 -12.73 11.16 -34.71
CA CYS A 81 -13.61 10.68 -33.66
C CYS A 81 -15.06 10.55 -34.15
N THR A 82 -15.82 9.80 -33.37
CA THR A 82 -17.28 9.73 -33.45
C THR A 82 -17.91 10.73 -32.46
N SER A 83 -19.21 10.98 -32.58
CA SER A 83 -19.97 11.78 -31.60
C SER A 83 -19.85 11.24 -30.17
N ASP A 84 -19.63 9.94 -30.02
CA ASP A 84 -19.48 9.26 -28.72
C ASP A 84 -18.08 9.45 -28.11
N GLY A 85 -17.15 10.08 -28.83
CA GLY A 85 -15.78 10.33 -28.35
C GLY A 85 -14.79 9.18 -28.58
N ILE A 86 -15.17 8.14 -29.34
CA ILE A 86 -14.28 7.04 -29.69
C ILE A 86 -13.33 7.48 -30.81
N ILE A 87 -12.03 7.27 -30.61
CA ILE A 87 -10.96 7.71 -31.53
C ILE A 87 -10.54 6.59 -32.47
N PHE A 88 -10.46 6.90 -33.76
CA PHE A 88 -9.93 6.04 -34.80
C PHE A 88 -8.86 6.75 -35.62
N ASP A 89 -8.06 5.98 -36.35
CA ASP A 89 -7.24 6.50 -37.43
C ASP A 89 -8.05 6.43 -38.74
N LEU A 90 -8.07 7.54 -39.47
CA LEU A 90 -8.74 7.67 -40.77
C LEU A 90 -8.32 6.56 -41.73
N THR A 91 -7.03 6.19 -41.74
CA THR A 91 -6.47 5.19 -42.65
C THR A 91 -7.08 3.80 -42.46
N HIS A 92 -7.47 3.46 -41.22
CA HIS A 92 -7.97 2.13 -40.86
C HIS A 92 -9.50 2.06 -40.78
N ILE A 93 -10.16 3.14 -40.35
CA ILE A 93 -11.62 3.15 -40.18
C ILE A 93 -12.36 3.19 -41.52
N LEU A 94 -11.82 3.86 -42.54
CA LEU A 94 -12.47 3.96 -43.86
C LEU A 94 -12.61 2.59 -44.55
N PRO A 95 -11.56 1.74 -44.63
CA PRO A 95 -11.72 0.36 -45.10
C PRO A 95 -12.71 -0.45 -44.27
N TRP A 96 -12.73 -0.26 -42.95
CA TRP A 96 -13.63 -0.98 -42.05
C TRP A 96 -15.11 -0.64 -42.30
N ILE A 97 -15.44 0.65 -42.39
CA ILE A 97 -16.81 1.11 -42.67
C ILE A 97 -17.29 0.58 -44.04
N LYS A 98 -16.42 0.58 -45.06
CA LYS A 98 -16.77 0.04 -46.39
C LYS A 98 -17.09 -1.46 -46.35
N LYS A 99 -16.44 -2.22 -45.47
CA LYS A 99 -16.61 -3.68 -45.37
C LYS A 99 -17.79 -4.07 -44.49
N ASN A 100 -17.90 -3.45 -43.31
CA ASN A 100 -18.82 -3.90 -42.26
C ASN A 100 -19.99 -2.93 -42.02
N GLY A 101 -19.91 -1.66 -42.44
CA GLY A 101 -20.95 -0.64 -42.23
C GLY A 101 -21.27 -0.32 -40.76
N ILE A 102 -20.44 -0.77 -39.83
CA ILE A 102 -20.70 -0.80 -38.39
C ILE A 102 -19.45 -0.33 -37.63
N ASN A 103 -19.65 0.34 -36.50
CA ASN A 103 -18.60 0.74 -35.57
C ASN A 103 -17.96 -0.49 -34.89
N PRO A 104 -16.62 -0.62 -34.92
CA PRO A 104 -15.93 -1.78 -34.35
C PRO A 104 -16.09 -1.92 -32.83
N VAL A 105 -16.29 -0.82 -32.09
CA VAL A 105 -16.32 -0.83 -30.63
C VAL A 105 -17.73 -1.11 -30.09
N ASN A 106 -18.72 -0.31 -30.49
CA ASN A 106 -20.09 -0.40 -29.95
C ASN A 106 -21.05 -1.22 -30.83
N GLY A 107 -20.68 -1.55 -32.07
CA GLY A 107 -21.54 -2.27 -33.00
C GLY A 107 -22.70 -1.46 -33.59
N ALA A 108 -22.73 -0.13 -33.41
CA ALA A 108 -23.72 0.75 -34.00
C ALA A 108 -23.45 0.99 -35.50
N PRO A 109 -24.48 1.15 -36.35
CA PRO A 109 -24.29 1.48 -37.76
C PRO A 109 -23.65 2.88 -37.90
N MET A 110 -22.63 3.02 -38.73
CA MET A 110 -21.93 4.30 -38.93
C MET A 110 -21.65 4.59 -40.41
N LYS A 111 -21.76 5.87 -40.77
CA LYS A 111 -21.40 6.38 -42.10
C LYS A 111 -20.11 7.19 -42.03
N ASN A 112 -19.50 7.42 -43.19
CA ASN A 112 -18.30 8.26 -43.29
C ASN A 112 -18.56 9.73 -42.91
N SER A 113 -19.80 10.21 -43.06
CA SER A 113 -20.21 11.57 -42.68
C SER A 113 -20.16 11.82 -41.18
N ASP A 114 -20.19 10.76 -40.38
CA ASP A 114 -20.35 10.86 -38.92
C ASP A 114 -19.00 10.96 -38.21
N LEU A 115 -17.90 10.89 -38.99
CA LEU A 115 -16.53 11.01 -38.50
C LEU A 115 -16.09 12.47 -38.50
N ILE A 116 -15.65 12.94 -37.33
CA ILE A 116 -15.12 14.28 -37.12
C ILE A 116 -13.60 14.18 -37.11
N LYS A 117 -12.92 15.01 -37.91
CA LYS A 117 -11.45 15.04 -37.94
C LYS A 117 -10.91 15.78 -36.73
N LEU A 118 -9.96 15.19 -36.01
CA LEU A 118 -9.37 15.80 -34.83
C LEU A 118 -8.09 16.56 -35.15
N HIS A 119 -7.96 17.75 -34.56
CA HIS A 119 -6.80 18.63 -34.68
C HIS A 119 -6.10 18.73 -33.32
N PHE A 120 -5.02 17.95 -33.16
CA PHE A 120 -4.15 18.03 -31.99
C PHE A 120 -3.00 19.00 -32.22
N ALA A 121 -2.76 19.90 -31.26
CA ALA A 121 -1.55 20.71 -31.24
C ALA A 121 -0.36 19.88 -30.69
N LYS A 122 0.84 20.15 -31.21
CA LYS A 122 2.08 19.52 -30.78
C LYS A 122 3.12 20.58 -30.44
N ASN A 123 3.91 20.31 -29.40
CA ASN A 123 5.08 21.10 -29.05
C ASN A 123 6.25 20.85 -30.01
N GLU A 124 7.31 21.67 -29.90
CA GLU A 124 8.59 21.47 -30.60
C GLU A 124 9.20 20.08 -30.33
N SER A 125 8.95 19.52 -29.13
CA SER A 125 9.37 18.17 -28.74
C SER A 125 8.49 17.04 -29.30
N GLY A 126 7.44 17.35 -30.07
CA GLY A 126 6.54 16.37 -30.68
C GLY A 126 5.44 15.81 -29.78
N GLU A 127 5.35 16.26 -28.52
CA GLU A 127 4.32 15.87 -27.56
C GLU A 127 2.99 16.59 -27.81
N TYR A 128 1.87 15.91 -27.55
CA TYR A 128 0.53 16.48 -27.70
C TYR A 128 0.20 17.44 -26.57
N VAL A 129 -0.28 18.64 -26.91
CA VAL A 129 -0.58 19.70 -25.93
C VAL A 129 -1.90 20.38 -26.18
N ASP A 130 -2.41 21.01 -25.13
CA ASP A 130 -3.47 22.01 -25.25
C ASP A 130 -2.95 23.26 -25.97
N PRO A 131 -3.60 23.72 -27.06
CA PRO A 131 -3.14 24.85 -27.86
C PRO A 131 -3.12 26.20 -27.13
N VAL A 132 -3.92 26.34 -26.05
CA VAL A 132 -4.06 27.63 -25.33
C VAL A 132 -3.17 27.66 -24.11
N THR A 133 -3.16 26.57 -23.33
CA THR A 133 -2.40 26.52 -22.07
C THR A 133 -1.05 25.84 -22.19
N TYR A 134 -0.72 25.27 -23.36
CA TYR A 134 0.50 24.49 -23.62
C TYR A 134 0.73 23.35 -22.61
N LYS A 135 -0.33 22.92 -21.92
CA LYS A 135 -0.29 21.79 -20.99
C LYS A 135 -0.20 20.50 -21.80
N VAL A 136 0.78 19.67 -21.47
CA VAL A 136 0.97 18.36 -22.09
C VAL A 136 -0.16 17.41 -21.71
N PHE A 137 -0.73 16.72 -22.71
CA PHE A 137 -1.75 15.71 -22.51
C PHE A 137 -1.12 14.41 -21.99
N THR A 138 -1.76 13.81 -20.98
CA THR A 138 -1.37 12.53 -20.39
C THR A 138 -2.57 11.61 -20.25
N ASP A 139 -2.36 10.33 -19.92
CA ASP A 139 -3.44 9.35 -19.73
C ASP A 139 -4.41 9.67 -18.57
N ASN A 140 -4.06 10.68 -17.76
CA ASN A 140 -4.86 11.16 -16.64
C ASN A 140 -5.49 12.54 -16.91
N THR A 141 -5.24 13.14 -18.08
CA THR A 141 -5.88 14.40 -18.45
C THR A 141 -7.29 14.15 -18.98
N HIS A 142 -8.22 15.03 -18.62
CA HIS A 142 -9.54 15.05 -19.23
C HIS A 142 -9.44 15.83 -20.54
N ILE A 143 -9.61 15.12 -21.66
CA ILE A 143 -9.43 15.63 -23.01
C ILE A 143 -10.78 15.71 -23.72
N VAL A 144 -11.02 16.84 -24.37
CA VAL A 144 -12.29 17.17 -25.03
C VAL A 144 -12.00 17.73 -26.41
N ALA A 145 -12.84 17.38 -27.39
CA ALA A 145 -12.84 17.96 -28.71
C ALA A 145 -14.13 18.75 -28.96
N LEU A 146 -14.03 19.76 -29.81
CA LEU A 146 -15.21 20.45 -30.34
C LEU A 146 -15.67 19.75 -31.62
N GLY A 147 -16.96 19.44 -31.72
CA GLY A 147 -17.53 18.69 -32.84
C GLY A 147 -17.57 19.49 -34.15
N ASN A 148 -17.68 20.82 -34.07
CA ASN A 148 -17.74 21.69 -35.25
C ASN A 148 -16.37 21.84 -35.90
N THR A 149 -15.34 22.19 -35.12
CA THR A 149 -13.99 22.47 -35.62
C THR A 149 -13.04 21.29 -35.54
N GLY A 150 -13.31 20.32 -34.66
CA GLY A 150 -12.42 19.19 -34.40
C GLY A 150 -11.19 19.54 -33.54
N ASN A 151 -11.08 20.78 -33.05
CA ASN A 151 -9.97 21.21 -32.20
C ASN A 151 -10.05 20.54 -30.81
N VAL A 152 -8.89 20.11 -30.31
CA VAL A 152 -8.77 19.36 -29.06
C VAL A 152 -8.18 20.23 -27.95
N PHE A 153 -8.83 20.20 -26.78
CA PHE A 153 -8.50 20.99 -25.60
C PHE A 153 -8.50 20.14 -24.33
N ALA A 154 -7.85 20.63 -23.28
CA ALA A 154 -8.09 20.11 -21.94
C ALA A 154 -9.46 20.57 -21.45
N TRP A 155 -10.19 19.71 -20.71
CA TRP A 155 -11.47 20.12 -20.12
C TRP A 155 -11.33 21.35 -19.22
N ASP A 156 -10.22 21.46 -18.49
CA ASP A 156 -9.94 22.58 -17.59
C ASP A 156 -9.93 23.93 -18.34
N THR A 157 -9.48 23.96 -19.60
CA THR A 157 -9.38 25.20 -20.39
C THR A 157 -10.74 25.62 -20.91
N VAL A 158 -11.47 24.69 -21.53
CA VAL A 158 -12.85 24.91 -21.99
C VAL A 158 -13.75 25.30 -20.81
N GLN A 159 -13.60 24.65 -19.65
CA GLN A 159 -14.40 24.97 -18.47
C GLN A 159 -14.14 26.40 -17.97
N LYS A 160 -12.87 26.82 -17.92
CA LYS A 160 -12.48 28.14 -17.39
C LYS A 160 -12.74 29.28 -18.37
N LEU A 161 -12.49 29.07 -19.65
CA LEU A 161 -12.50 30.13 -20.66
C LEU A 161 -13.80 30.20 -21.46
N ASN A 162 -14.55 29.09 -21.57
CA ASN A 162 -15.82 29.07 -22.30
C ASN A 162 -17.02 28.94 -21.34
N ILE A 163 -17.06 27.88 -20.53
CA ILE A 163 -18.26 27.53 -19.75
C ILE A 163 -18.52 28.53 -18.62
N LYS A 164 -17.52 28.81 -17.78
CA LYS A 164 -17.64 29.75 -16.65
C LYS A 164 -18.00 31.18 -17.08
N PRO A 165 -17.33 31.79 -18.06
CA PRO A 165 -17.65 33.14 -18.53
C PRO A 165 -18.82 33.17 -19.54
N LYS A 166 -19.38 32.01 -19.92
CA LYS A 166 -20.44 31.87 -20.94
C LYS A 166 -20.04 32.37 -22.34
N MET A 167 -18.76 32.21 -22.69
CA MET A 167 -18.19 32.55 -23.99
C MET A 167 -18.16 31.30 -24.88
N TRP A 168 -19.12 31.19 -25.80
CA TRP A 168 -19.34 29.98 -26.63
C TRP A 168 -18.65 30.08 -28.00
N ARG A 169 -17.35 30.36 -28.00
CA ARG A 169 -16.51 30.51 -29.21
C ARG A 169 -15.23 29.70 -29.08
N ASP A 170 -14.83 29.02 -30.16
CA ASP A 170 -13.61 28.24 -30.21
C ASP A 170 -12.39 29.14 -29.92
N LEU A 171 -11.50 28.67 -29.04
CA LEU A 171 -10.34 29.42 -28.57
C LEU A 171 -9.23 29.54 -29.63
N VAL A 172 -9.28 28.76 -30.71
CA VAL A 172 -8.29 28.81 -31.80
C VAL A 172 -8.86 29.49 -33.05
N ASN A 173 -10.07 29.13 -33.46
CA ASN A 173 -10.67 29.57 -34.74
C ASN A 173 -11.82 30.57 -34.59
N ASP A 174 -12.21 30.96 -33.36
CA ASP A 174 -13.31 31.89 -33.05
C ASP A 174 -14.71 31.48 -33.60
N GLU A 175 -14.88 30.23 -34.02
CA GLU A 175 -16.16 29.68 -34.47
C GLU A 175 -17.13 29.46 -33.28
N GLU A 176 -18.42 29.75 -33.48
CA GLU A 176 -19.43 29.56 -32.45
C GLU A 176 -19.76 28.07 -32.26
N PHE A 177 -19.83 27.61 -31.00
CA PHE A 177 -20.16 26.22 -30.69
C PHE A 177 -21.10 26.11 -29.49
N GLY A 178 -21.97 25.10 -29.49
CA GLY A 178 -22.89 24.82 -28.40
C GLY A 178 -22.32 23.83 -27.38
N ARG A 179 -22.96 23.74 -26.21
CA ARG A 179 -22.61 22.73 -25.20
C ARG A 179 -22.75 21.28 -25.68
N LYS A 180 -23.61 21.04 -26.67
CA LYS A 180 -23.82 19.72 -27.30
C LYS A 180 -22.66 19.31 -28.20
N ASP A 181 -21.89 20.28 -28.69
CA ASP A 181 -20.79 20.06 -29.61
C ASP A 181 -19.50 19.68 -28.85
N ILE A 182 -19.54 19.65 -27.51
CA ILE A 182 -18.44 19.26 -26.66
C ILE A 182 -18.40 17.72 -26.58
N ILE A 183 -17.39 17.11 -27.19
CA ILE A 183 -17.19 15.67 -27.24
C ILE A 183 -16.05 15.28 -26.30
N THR A 184 -16.34 14.44 -25.30
CA THR A 184 -15.33 13.95 -24.37
C THR A 184 -14.56 12.79 -24.98
N LEU A 185 -13.26 12.97 -25.25
CA LEU A 185 -12.39 11.92 -25.82
C LEU A 185 -11.81 11.00 -24.74
N GLN A 186 -11.58 11.56 -23.56
CA GLN A 186 -11.01 10.85 -22.42
C GLN A 186 -11.42 11.53 -21.13
N ASP A 187 -11.99 10.75 -20.21
CA ASP A 187 -12.27 11.19 -18.84
C ASP A 187 -11.50 10.30 -17.85
N PRO A 188 -10.66 10.86 -16.96
CA PRO A 188 -10.00 10.09 -15.91
C PRO A 188 -10.96 9.49 -14.89
N HIS A 189 -12.17 10.05 -14.73
CA HIS A 189 -13.16 9.53 -13.80
C HIS A 189 -13.98 8.37 -14.38
N ASN A 190 -14.08 8.26 -15.71
CA ASN A 190 -14.78 7.16 -16.38
C ASN A 190 -13.80 6.18 -17.03
N VAL A 191 -13.39 5.20 -16.22
CA VAL A 191 -12.34 4.23 -16.55
C VAL A 191 -12.80 3.18 -17.58
N ASN A 192 -14.11 2.99 -17.76
CA ASN A 192 -14.67 1.91 -18.59
C ASN A 192 -14.75 2.24 -20.09
N ALA A 193 -14.72 3.51 -20.48
CA ALA A 193 -14.97 3.94 -21.85
C ALA A 193 -13.88 3.50 -22.87
N ARG A 194 -12.66 3.17 -22.40
CA ARG A 194 -11.53 2.73 -23.23
C ARG A 194 -10.94 1.39 -22.78
N ASP A 195 -11.75 0.54 -22.15
CA ASP A 195 -11.33 -0.82 -21.79
C ASP A 195 -11.40 -1.74 -23.01
N LEU A 196 -10.30 -2.43 -23.32
CA LEU A 196 -10.19 -3.30 -24.49
C LEU A 196 -11.19 -4.46 -24.45
N ASN A 197 -11.58 -4.91 -23.26
CA ASN A 197 -12.54 -6.00 -23.08
C ASN A 197 -13.95 -5.65 -23.58
N THR A 198 -14.25 -4.34 -23.71
CA THR A 198 -15.54 -3.87 -24.22
C THR A 198 -15.61 -3.85 -25.75
N PHE A 199 -14.48 -4.00 -26.44
CA PHE A 199 -14.43 -3.86 -27.89
C PHE A 199 -15.06 -5.07 -28.57
N LYS A 200 -16.20 -4.85 -29.20
CA LYS A 200 -16.99 -5.90 -29.85
C LYS A 200 -16.17 -6.72 -30.86
N TYR A 201 -15.38 -6.05 -31.70
CA TYR A 201 -14.59 -6.75 -32.73
C TYR A 201 -13.51 -7.69 -32.17
N LEU A 202 -12.99 -7.42 -30.95
CA LEU A 202 -12.05 -8.32 -30.28
C LEU A 202 -12.77 -9.54 -29.72
N ASN A 203 -13.93 -9.33 -29.08
CA ASN A 203 -14.77 -10.40 -28.55
C ASN A 203 -15.32 -11.31 -29.67
N ASP A 204 -15.74 -10.72 -30.80
CA ASP A 204 -16.20 -11.46 -31.98
C ASP A 204 -15.05 -12.21 -32.67
N GLY A 205 -13.82 -11.66 -32.61
CA GLY A 205 -12.60 -12.29 -33.14
C GLY A 205 -12.14 -13.51 -32.34
N GLU A 206 -12.23 -13.45 -30.99
CA GLU A 206 -11.92 -14.59 -30.13
C GLU A 206 -12.91 -15.75 -30.35
N ASN A 207 -14.20 -15.46 -30.54
CA ASN A 207 -15.22 -16.47 -30.79
C ASN A 207 -15.06 -17.18 -32.16
N ASN A 208 -14.45 -16.53 -33.16
CA ASN A 208 -14.27 -17.11 -34.50
C ASN A 208 -13.02 -18.00 -34.65
N THR A 209 -12.12 -18.01 -33.67
CA THR A 209 -10.91 -18.88 -33.69
C THR A 209 -11.17 -20.32 -33.24
N THR A 210 -12.43 -20.70 -32.99
CA THR A 210 -12.84 -22.08 -32.69
C THR A 210 -13.84 -22.68 -33.69
N SER A 211 -13.99 -22.12 -34.88
CA SER A 211 -14.84 -22.72 -35.94
C SER A 211 -14.31 -22.41 -37.34
N GLY A 212 -13.24 -23.11 -37.73
CA GLY A 212 -12.85 -23.30 -39.12
C GLY A 212 -13.22 -24.71 -39.56
N ASN A 213 -14.42 -24.85 -40.12
CA ASN A 213 -14.95 -26.07 -40.70
C ASN A 213 -14.42 -26.22 -42.13
N ASP A 214 -13.24 -26.83 -42.31
CA ASP A 214 -12.74 -27.30 -43.61
C ASP A 214 -11.67 -28.37 -43.40
N GLY A 215 -11.96 -29.63 -43.74
CA GLY A 215 -10.99 -30.72 -43.68
C GLY A 215 -11.58 -32.11 -43.42
N GLN A 216 -12.48 -32.56 -44.31
CA GLN A 216 -12.93 -33.95 -44.34
C GLN A 216 -11.76 -34.86 -44.76
N GLY A 217 -11.36 -35.79 -43.88
CA GLY A 217 -10.56 -36.96 -44.25
C GLY A 217 -9.09 -36.95 -43.85
N ILE A 218 -8.78 -37.20 -42.57
CA ILE A 218 -7.49 -37.76 -42.17
C ILE A 218 -7.73 -38.89 -41.16
N ASN A 219 -7.18 -40.07 -41.48
CA ASN A 219 -7.32 -41.33 -40.75
C ASN A 219 -6.74 -41.23 -39.32
N LEU A 220 -7.59 -41.40 -38.30
CA LEU A 220 -7.24 -41.30 -36.87
C LEU A 220 -6.55 -42.56 -36.28
N ASN A 221 -6.35 -43.60 -37.08
CA ASN A 221 -5.76 -44.86 -36.59
C ASN A 221 -4.23 -44.94 -36.71
N ALA A 222 -3.57 -43.85 -37.13
CA ALA A 222 -2.12 -43.78 -37.30
C ALA A 222 -1.44 -42.70 -36.43
N MET A 223 -2.01 -42.36 -35.26
CA MET A 223 -1.34 -41.52 -34.27
C MET A 223 -1.30 -42.22 -32.91
N GLY A 224 -0.11 -42.72 -32.57
CA GLY A 224 0.20 -43.20 -31.22
C GLY A 224 0.22 -42.08 -30.18
N SER A 225 0.25 -42.49 -28.90
CA SER A 225 0.40 -41.73 -27.64
C SER A 225 -0.51 -40.53 -27.35
N SER A 226 -0.90 -39.69 -28.32
CA SER A 226 -1.77 -38.52 -28.14
C SER A 226 -3.24 -38.89 -27.89
N ALA A 227 -3.73 -39.96 -28.51
CA ALA A 227 -5.09 -40.48 -28.31
C ALA A 227 -5.32 -41.02 -26.87
N LYS A 228 -4.28 -41.53 -26.20
CA LYS A 228 -4.35 -41.94 -24.78
C LYS A 228 -4.51 -40.74 -23.85
N ILE A 229 -3.88 -39.60 -24.17
CA ILE A 229 -3.94 -38.39 -23.36
C ILE A 229 -5.33 -37.73 -23.46
N LEU A 230 -5.96 -37.78 -24.64
CA LEU A 230 -7.33 -37.29 -24.83
C LEU A 230 -8.36 -38.17 -24.10
N ARG A 231 -8.24 -39.51 -24.20
CA ARG A 231 -9.08 -40.43 -23.40
C ARG A 231 -8.89 -40.27 -21.90
N ALA A 232 -7.66 -40.03 -21.43
CA ALA A 232 -7.40 -39.80 -20.02
C ALA A 232 -8.02 -38.48 -19.52
N LYS A 233 -7.97 -37.42 -20.32
CA LYS A 233 -8.60 -36.13 -19.98
C LYS A 233 -10.13 -36.21 -19.99
N GLU A 234 -10.70 -36.93 -20.94
CA GLU A 234 -12.15 -37.16 -21.01
C GLU A 234 -12.67 -38.01 -19.83
N ALA A 235 -11.91 -39.05 -19.44
CA ALA A 235 -12.23 -39.86 -18.25
C ALA A 235 -12.16 -39.05 -16.95
N VAL A 236 -11.19 -38.14 -16.82
CA VAL A 236 -11.08 -37.23 -15.66
C VAL A 236 -12.20 -36.19 -15.65
N ALA A 237 -12.61 -35.67 -16.82
CA ALA A 237 -13.74 -34.76 -16.94
C ALA A 237 -15.07 -35.43 -16.54
N LYS A 238 -15.28 -36.68 -16.98
CA LYS A 238 -16.45 -37.49 -16.61
C LYS A 238 -16.50 -37.80 -15.12
N ALA A 239 -15.36 -38.17 -14.52
CA ALA A 239 -15.26 -38.39 -13.07
C ALA A 239 -15.50 -37.12 -12.24
N ARG A 240 -15.24 -35.94 -12.81
CA ARG A 240 -15.51 -34.65 -12.16
C ARG A 240 -17.00 -34.28 -12.23
N ALA A 241 -17.63 -34.49 -13.38
CA ALA A 241 -19.07 -34.29 -13.57
C ALA A 241 -19.91 -35.23 -12.69
N GLU A 242 -19.51 -36.48 -12.53
CA GLU A 242 -20.18 -37.44 -11.63
C GLU A 242 -20.02 -37.07 -10.14
N ARG A 243 -18.92 -36.38 -9.76
CA ARG A 243 -18.76 -35.82 -8.40
C ARG A 243 -19.65 -34.60 -8.16
N GLU A 244 -19.86 -33.76 -9.17
CA GLU A 244 -20.73 -32.59 -9.08
C GLU A 244 -22.23 -33.00 -9.02
N GLN A 245 -22.62 -34.07 -9.70
CA GLN A 245 -23.97 -34.64 -9.60
C GLN A 245 -24.24 -35.36 -8.25
N LYS A 246 -23.19 -35.91 -7.62
CA LYS A 246 -23.29 -36.44 -6.24
C LYS A 246 -23.31 -35.36 -5.17
N ALA A 247 -22.71 -34.19 -5.42
CA ALA A 247 -22.76 -33.05 -4.51
C ALA A 247 -24.14 -32.37 -4.48
N THR A 248 -24.88 -32.42 -5.59
CA THR A 248 -26.22 -31.81 -5.72
C THR A 248 -27.38 -32.69 -5.20
N SER A 249 -27.13 -33.98 -4.93
CA SER A 249 -28.11 -34.91 -4.34
C SER A 249 -28.00 -35.05 -2.81
N ALA A 250 -26.98 -34.43 -2.19
CA ALA A 250 -26.84 -34.36 -0.73
C ALA A 250 -27.52 -33.13 -0.09
N ASP A 251 -27.96 -32.15 -0.90
CA ASP A 251 -28.62 -30.91 -0.45
C ASP A 251 -30.16 -31.02 -0.35
N ALA A 252 -30.75 -32.18 -0.65
CA ALA A 252 -32.20 -32.37 -0.69
C ALA A 252 -32.84 -32.94 0.59
N LEU A 253 -32.11 -33.03 1.72
CA LEU A 253 -32.62 -33.63 2.97
C LEU A 253 -32.39 -32.80 4.24
N SER A 254 -32.26 -31.47 4.11
CA SER A 254 -32.06 -30.55 5.23
C SER A 254 -32.99 -29.33 5.19
N GLN A 255 -34.29 -29.54 4.95
CA GLN A 255 -35.33 -28.54 5.19
C GLN A 255 -36.44 -29.13 6.06
N ARG A 256 -36.19 -29.25 7.37
CA ARG A 256 -37.21 -29.34 8.44
C ARG A 256 -36.52 -29.43 9.81
N GLN A 257 -36.14 -28.28 10.38
CA GLN A 257 -36.20 -27.99 11.83
C GLN A 257 -35.57 -26.62 12.17
N LYS A 258 -36.46 -25.65 12.38
CA LYS A 258 -36.47 -24.52 13.33
C LYS A 258 -35.17 -23.89 13.86
N GLU A 259 -35.15 -22.56 13.74
CA GLU A 259 -34.99 -21.58 14.84
C GLU A 259 -34.08 -21.98 16.02
N ASN A 260 -32.83 -21.53 15.97
CA ASN A 260 -32.20 -20.68 16.99
C ASN A 260 -30.70 -20.53 16.71
N LEU A 261 -30.18 -19.34 17.04
CA LEU A 261 -28.76 -19.00 17.17
C LEU A 261 -27.97 -18.82 15.85
N SER A 262 -27.85 -17.55 15.47
CA SER A 262 -26.71 -17.02 14.73
C SER A 262 -25.40 -17.38 15.44
N VAL A 263 -24.33 -17.57 14.64
CA VAL A 263 -22.90 -17.74 15.00
C VAL A 263 -22.37 -19.18 14.92
N LYS A 264 -21.91 -19.61 13.73
CA LYS A 264 -20.53 -20.08 13.42
C LYS A 264 -20.39 -20.74 12.03
N LYS A 265 -19.51 -20.13 11.22
CA LYS A 265 -18.38 -20.72 10.46
C LYS A 265 -18.67 -21.93 9.53
N SER A 266 -18.51 -21.73 8.22
CA SER A 266 -18.12 -22.80 7.27
C SER A 266 -16.64 -22.66 6.92
N LEU A 267 -15.85 -23.70 7.24
CA LEU A 267 -14.45 -23.83 6.90
C LEU A 267 -14.25 -23.99 5.38
N THR A 268 -13.41 -23.15 4.80
CA THR A 268 -12.74 -23.41 3.52
C THR A 268 -11.25 -23.59 3.78
N THR A 269 -10.70 -24.73 3.36
CA THR A 269 -9.31 -25.15 3.53
C THR A 269 -8.35 -24.18 2.83
N SER A 270 -7.70 -23.31 3.61
CA SER A 270 -6.73 -22.30 3.19
C SER A 270 -5.32 -22.87 3.11
N GLN A 271 -4.64 -22.71 1.98
CA GLN A 271 -3.17 -22.64 1.99
C GLN A 271 -2.78 -21.44 2.87
N SER A 272 -1.97 -21.68 3.89
CA SER A 272 -1.68 -20.72 4.96
C SER A 272 -0.78 -19.57 4.49
N GLY A 273 -1.38 -18.54 3.89
CA GLY A 273 -0.78 -17.21 3.92
C GLY A 273 -0.81 -16.69 5.35
N LYS A 274 0.35 -16.35 5.92
CA LYS A 274 0.43 -15.74 7.26
C LYS A 274 -0.44 -14.48 7.28
N ALA A 275 -1.32 -14.35 8.27
CA ALA A 275 -2.13 -13.16 8.43
C ALA A 275 -1.23 -11.92 8.61
N VAL A 276 -1.51 -10.85 7.88
CA VAL A 276 -0.75 -9.59 8.01
C VAL A 276 -0.97 -9.04 9.43
N PRO A 277 0.09 -8.76 10.19
CA PRO A 277 -0.06 -8.25 11.55
C PRO A 277 -0.66 -6.84 11.54
N PHE A 278 -1.45 -6.49 12.56
CA PHE A 278 -2.19 -5.23 12.63
C PHE A 278 -1.29 -3.98 12.63
N ASN A 279 -0.05 -4.13 13.09
CA ASN A 279 1.00 -3.12 13.15
C ASN A 279 1.99 -3.21 11.97
N ALA A 280 1.63 -3.89 10.88
CA ALA A 280 2.43 -3.87 9.67
C ALA A 280 2.56 -2.45 9.11
N ALA A 281 3.78 -2.02 8.87
CA ALA A 281 4.07 -0.78 8.17
C ALA A 281 3.81 -0.92 6.66
N ARG A 282 3.83 0.22 5.95
CA ARG A 282 3.67 0.27 4.49
C ARG A 282 4.94 -0.11 3.72
N HIS A 283 6.07 -0.29 4.42
CA HIS A 283 7.35 -0.64 3.83
C HIS A 283 7.79 -2.02 4.30
N THR A 284 8.56 -2.71 3.47
CA THR A 284 9.14 -4.03 3.78
C THR A 284 10.33 -3.90 4.73
N THR A 285 10.65 -4.96 5.46
CA THR A 285 11.86 -5.04 6.30
C THR A 285 13.16 -4.91 5.52
N GLY A 286 13.12 -5.13 4.20
CA GLY A 286 14.31 -5.08 3.33
C GLY A 286 15.22 -6.29 3.46
N LEU A 287 14.89 -7.27 4.33
CA LEU A 287 15.71 -8.46 4.58
C LEU A 287 15.86 -9.34 3.33
N ALA A 288 14.81 -9.49 2.53
CA ALA A 288 14.88 -10.23 1.27
C ALA A 288 15.90 -9.60 0.31
N ALA A 289 15.83 -8.28 0.11
CA ALA A 289 16.79 -7.56 -0.73
C ALA A 289 18.21 -7.58 -0.14
N ALA A 290 18.35 -7.38 1.17
CA ALA A 290 19.64 -7.42 1.84
C ALA A 290 20.30 -8.81 1.72
N SER A 291 19.53 -9.89 1.90
CA SER A 291 20.00 -11.26 1.75
C SER A 291 20.35 -11.62 0.30
N PHE A 292 19.68 -11.00 -0.68
CA PHE A 292 20.03 -11.18 -2.09
C PHE A 292 21.36 -10.50 -2.43
N THR A 293 21.64 -9.35 -1.82
CA THR A 293 22.86 -8.56 -2.11
C THR A 293 24.06 -8.89 -1.24
N SER A 294 23.86 -9.56 -0.09
CA SER A 294 24.92 -9.83 0.88
C SER A 294 25.19 -11.32 1.00
N THR A 295 26.45 -11.70 0.84
CA THR A 295 26.92 -13.08 1.04
C THR A 295 26.97 -13.51 2.50
N GLY A 296 26.83 -12.57 3.45
CA GLY A 296 26.88 -12.82 4.90
C GLY A 296 25.51 -12.95 5.57
N LEU A 297 24.41 -12.72 4.84
CA LEU A 297 23.04 -12.82 5.35
C LEU A 297 22.40 -14.14 4.91
N THR A 298 21.57 -14.72 5.76
CA THR A 298 20.79 -15.92 5.40
C THR A 298 19.81 -15.58 4.28
N PRO A 299 19.67 -16.44 3.24
CA PRO A 299 18.79 -16.16 2.12
C PRO A 299 17.33 -16.08 2.60
N HIS A 300 16.72 -14.91 2.46
CA HIS A 300 15.35 -14.64 2.86
C HIS A 300 14.50 -14.42 1.62
N THR A 301 13.49 -15.27 1.40
CA THR A 301 12.65 -15.23 0.20
C THR A 301 11.32 -14.48 0.42
N ALA A 302 10.92 -14.26 1.68
CA ALA A 302 9.68 -13.56 1.99
C ALA A 302 9.87 -12.05 2.08
N ALA A 303 8.99 -11.30 1.42
CA ALA A 303 8.93 -9.84 1.50
C ALA A 303 8.04 -9.41 2.68
N ASP A 304 8.51 -9.67 3.91
CA ASP A 304 7.75 -9.33 5.11
C ASP A 304 7.67 -7.81 5.31
N LEU A 305 6.48 -7.31 5.64
CA LEU A 305 6.27 -5.92 6.03
C LEU A 305 6.97 -5.66 7.37
N SER A 306 7.60 -4.49 7.53
CA SER A 306 8.21 -4.14 8.80
C SER A 306 7.13 -3.99 9.87
N ILE A 307 7.37 -4.58 11.04
CA ILE A 307 6.44 -4.52 12.16
C ILE A 307 6.76 -3.24 12.92
N MET A 308 5.78 -2.34 13.00
CA MET A 308 5.91 -1.08 13.70
C MET A 308 5.87 -1.32 15.21
N THR A 309 6.71 -0.60 15.98
CA THR A 309 6.68 -0.69 17.44
C THR A 309 5.33 -0.21 17.96
N ASP A 310 4.90 -0.75 19.10
CA ASP A 310 3.61 -0.39 19.69
C ASP A 310 3.52 1.12 19.98
N GLU A 311 4.61 1.73 20.44
CA GLU A 311 4.70 3.16 20.69
C GLU A 311 4.50 3.97 19.40
N GLU A 312 5.26 3.66 18.35
CA GLU A 312 5.12 4.40 17.10
C GLU A 312 3.72 4.20 16.50
N TYR A 313 3.15 2.99 16.64
CA TYR A 313 1.82 2.66 16.13
C TYR A 313 0.73 3.48 16.83
N MET A 314 0.84 3.64 18.16
CA MET A 314 -0.09 4.46 18.96
C MET A 314 0.03 5.95 18.66
N LEU A 315 1.24 6.41 18.37
CA LEU A 315 1.55 7.83 18.09
C LEU A 315 1.20 8.27 16.65
N LYS A 316 0.47 7.45 15.88
CA LYS A 316 -0.08 7.83 14.57
C LYS A 316 -1.53 8.28 14.68
N CYS A 317 -1.86 9.39 14.02
CA CYS A 317 -3.22 9.93 13.97
C CYS A 317 -4.23 8.86 13.50
N GLY A 318 -5.41 8.86 14.11
CA GLY A 318 -6.56 8.01 13.77
C GLY A 318 -6.56 6.61 14.39
N ARG A 319 -5.53 6.24 15.16
CA ARG A 319 -5.41 4.89 15.75
C ARG A 319 -6.08 4.77 17.12
N VAL A 320 -5.81 5.71 18.02
CA VAL A 320 -6.43 5.77 19.36
C VAL A 320 -7.65 6.69 19.28
N LYS A 321 -8.84 6.12 19.44
CA LYS A 321 -10.12 6.88 19.40
C LYS A 321 -10.64 7.29 20.77
N ILE A 322 -9.99 6.82 21.83
CA ILE A 322 -10.39 7.06 23.21
C ILE A 322 -9.98 8.47 23.60
N LYS A 323 -10.93 9.31 24.03
CA LYS A 323 -10.66 10.66 24.51
C LYS A 323 -9.94 10.61 25.86
N GLY A 324 -8.98 11.49 26.08
CA GLY A 324 -8.31 11.66 27.37
C GLY A 324 -8.96 12.78 28.19
N TYR A 325 -8.84 12.70 29.51
CA TYR A 325 -9.33 13.74 30.42
C TYR A 325 -8.26 14.12 31.43
N ALA A 326 -7.98 15.41 31.57
CA ALA A 326 -7.02 15.94 32.51
C ALA A 326 -7.56 17.20 33.20
N ARG A 327 -7.14 17.42 34.44
CA ARG A 327 -7.44 18.63 35.22
C ARG A 327 -6.17 19.34 35.59
N ILE A 328 -6.08 20.62 35.22
CA ILE A 328 -5.02 21.52 35.66
C ILE A 328 -5.54 22.27 36.88
N VAL A 329 -4.92 22.03 38.03
CA VAL A 329 -5.20 22.75 39.27
C VAL A 329 -4.35 24.01 39.28
N THR A 330 -4.98 25.18 39.24
CA THR A 330 -4.29 26.48 39.28
C THR A 330 -4.59 27.22 40.58
N ASN A 331 -3.85 28.30 40.85
CA ASN A 331 -4.13 29.18 41.99
C ASN A 331 -5.49 29.90 41.89
N LEU A 332 -6.04 30.07 40.69
CA LEU A 332 -7.32 30.74 40.46
C LEU A 332 -8.51 29.76 40.36
N GLY A 333 -8.24 28.45 40.34
CA GLY A 333 -9.25 27.41 40.21
C GLY A 333 -8.81 26.26 39.31
N ASP A 334 -9.73 25.33 39.09
CA ASP A 334 -9.47 24.14 38.28
C ASP A 334 -9.87 24.36 36.82
N LEU A 335 -9.12 23.75 35.90
CA LEU A 335 -9.41 23.69 34.47
C LEU A 335 -9.50 22.24 34.03
N ASN A 336 -10.69 21.79 33.63
CA ASN A 336 -10.92 20.45 33.10
C ASN A 336 -10.77 20.46 31.57
N ILE A 337 -10.01 19.52 31.05
CA ILE A 337 -9.61 19.50 29.64
C ILE A 337 -9.92 18.13 29.05
N GLU A 338 -10.55 18.15 27.89
CA GLU A 338 -10.69 17.02 26.98
C GLU A 338 -9.49 16.98 26.03
N LEU A 339 -8.85 15.83 25.91
CA LEU A 339 -7.70 15.61 25.04
C LEU A 339 -8.10 14.75 23.84
N HIS A 340 -7.82 15.25 22.64
CA HIS A 340 -8.19 14.64 21.36
C HIS A 340 -7.05 13.79 20.80
N THR A 341 -6.90 12.58 21.33
CA THR A 341 -5.89 11.59 20.89
C THR A 341 -6.01 11.16 19.44
N GLU A 342 -7.22 11.15 18.89
CA GLU A 342 -7.45 10.71 17.52
C GLU A 342 -6.72 11.58 16.50
N HIS A 343 -6.66 12.89 16.75
CA HIS A 343 -6.08 13.85 15.81
C HIS A 343 -4.63 14.19 16.15
N ALA A 344 -4.32 14.38 17.43
CA ALA A 344 -3.00 14.81 17.88
C ALA A 344 -2.40 13.84 18.93
N PRO A 345 -2.16 12.57 18.59
CA PRO A 345 -1.70 11.58 19.56
C PRO A 345 -0.32 11.90 20.12
N LYS A 346 0.63 12.47 19.35
CA LYS A 346 1.96 12.82 19.89
C LYS A 346 1.87 13.98 20.86
N ALA A 347 1.09 15.00 20.54
CA ALA A 347 0.90 16.13 21.44
C ALA A 347 0.24 15.69 22.76
N VAL A 348 -0.81 14.86 22.68
CA VAL A 348 -1.50 14.34 23.87
C VAL A 348 -0.58 13.42 24.70
N TRP A 349 0.16 12.51 24.05
CA TRP A 349 1.12 11.65 24.73
C TRP A 349 2.19 12.45 25.47
N ASN A 350 2.76 13.46 24.81
CA ASN A 350 3.73 14.36 25.41
C ASN A 350 3.15 15.08 26.63
N PHE A 351 1.94 15.64 26.52
CA PHE A 351 1.27 16.34 27.62
C PHE A 351 1.01 15.42 28.82
N ILE A 352 0.43 14.23 28.59
CA ILE A 352 0.13 13.26 29.66
C ILE A 352 1.40 12.79 30.35
N GLN A 353 2.45 12.47 29.58
CA GLN A 353 3.69 11.96 30.16
C GLN A 353 4.46 13.03 30.94
N LEU A 354 4.42 14.30 30.49
CA LEU A 354 4.95 15.43 31.25
C LEU A 354 4.15 15.68 32.53
N ALA A 355 2.83 15.58 32.48
CA ALA A 355 1.97 15.67 33.66
C ALA A 355 2.26 14.56 34.68
N LYS A 356 2.39 13.30 34.24
CA LYS A 356 2.76 12.16 35.10
C LYS A 356 4.13 12.30 35.76
N LYS A 357 5.09 12.94 35.08
CA LYS A 357 6.41 13.28 35.64
C LYS A 357 6.36 14.44 36.64
N GLY A 358 5.24 15.15 36.77
CA GLY A 358 5.12 16.36 37.57
C GLY A 358 5.81 17.57 36.96
N TYR A 359 6.07 17.58 35.65
CA TYR A 359 6.82 18.65 34.97
C TYR A 359 6.12 20.01 35.05
N TYR A 360 4.78 20.02 35.10
CA TYR A 360 3.96 21.23 35.15
C TYR A 360 3.72 21.77 36.58
N LYS A 361 4.22 21.08 37.61
CA LYS A 361 4.05 21.48 39.00
C LYS A 361 4.84 22.75 39.33
N GLY A 362 4.13 23.80 39.74
CA GLY A 362 4.69 25.11 40.04
C GLY A 362 4.98 25.99 38.80
N VAL A 363 4.59 25.55 37.60
CA VAL A 363 4.86 26.28 36.36
C VAL A 363 3.92 27.48 36.24
N THR A 364 4.46 28.64 35.86
CA THR A 364 3.70 29.88 35.68
C THR A 364 3.16 30.03 34.25
N PHE A 365 2.01 30.69 34.12
CA PHE A 365 1.58 31.27 32.85
C PHE A 365 2.34 32.58 32.63
N HIS A 366 3.33 32.55 31.74
CA HIS A 366 4.26 33.65 31.54
C HIS A 366 3.78 34.69 30.52
N ARG A 367 2.69 34.41 29.80
CA ARG A 367 2.11 35.34 28.82
C ARG A 367 0.60 35.24 28.81
N ASN A 368 -0.06 36.35 29.06
CA ASN A 368 -1.52 36.48 29.07
C ASN A 368 -1.91 37.71 28.24
N ILE A 369 -2.68 37.50 27.17
CA ILE A 369 -3.20 38.58 26.32
C ILE A 369 -4.72 38.48 26.32
N LYS A 370 -5.36 39.46 26.97
CA LYS A 370 -6.82 39.58 27.06
C LYS A 370 -7.47 39.52 25.67
N GLY A 371 -8.50 38.69 25.52
CA GLY A 371 -9.23 38.48 24.26
C GLY A 371 -8.49 37.68 23.19
N PHE A 372 -7.26 37.23 23.45
CA PHE A 372 -6.45 36.46 22.51
C PHE A 372 -6.14 35.06 23.04
N MET A 373 -5.17 34.94 23.93
CA MET A 373 -4.77 33.65 24.51
C MET A 373 -3.95 33.82 25.79
N ILE A 374 -3.85 32.74 26.54
CA ILE A 374 -2.95 32.58 27.68
C ILE A 374 -2.02 31.40 27.45
N GLN A 375 -0.72 31.63 27.61
CA GLN A 375 0.35 30.68 27.29
C GLN A 375 1.11 30.26 28.55
N GLY A 376 1.37 28.95 28.65
CA GLY A 376 2.05 28.32 29.77
C GLY A 376 2.91 27.13 29.32
N GLY A 377 3.34 26.32 30.29
CA GLY A 377 4.10 25.08 30.03
C GLY A 377 5.61 25.27 29.85
N ASP A 378 6.17 26.41 30.28
CA ASP A 378 7.61 26.65 30.37
C ASP A 378 8.06 26.65 31.84
N PRO A 379 8.82 25.64 32.32
CA PRO A 379 9.26 25.57 33.71
C PRO A 379 10.22 26.70 34.08
N THR A 380 10.89 27.32 33.10
CA THR A 380 11.79 28.44 33.37
C THR A 380 11.04 29.76 33.55
N GLY A 381 9.77 29.84 33.13
CA GLY A 381 8.97 31.08 33.16
C GLY A 381 9.52 32.20 32.27
N THR A 382 10.49 31.91 31.39
CA THR A 382 11.09 32.91 30.50
C THR A 382 10.30 33.09 29.20
N GLY A 383 9.56 32.06 28.80
CA GLY A 383 8.81 31.96 27.54
C GLY A 383 9.62 31.35 26.40
N LYS A 384 10.91 31.09 26.60
CA LYS A 384 11.79 30.48 25.59
C LYS A 384 12.15 29.02 25.91
N GLY A 385 11.90 28.55 27.12
CA GLY A 385 12.26 27.21 27.58
C GLY A 385 11.22 26.15 27.22
N GLY A 386 11.35 24.97 27.82
CA GLY A 386 10.46 23.85 27.61
C GLY A 386 11.05 22.76 26.72
N GLU A 387 10.92 21.51 27.16
CA GLU A 387 11.42 20.32 26.49
C GLU A 387 10.31 19.29 26.37
N SER A 388 10.25 18.58 25.24
CA SER A 388 9.33 17.46 25.11
C SER A 388 9.81 16.26 25.93
N ILE A 389 8.95 15.26 26.08
CA ILE A 389 9.29 13.99 26.70
C ILE A 389 10.48 13.27 26.02
N TRP A 390 10.66 13.50 24.72
CA TRP A 390 11.72 12.90 23.91
C TRP A 390 13.03 13.72 23.94
N GLY A 391 13.06 14.85 24.66
CA GLY A 391 14.22 15.77 24.68
C GLY A 391 14.49 16.48 23.36
N LYS A 392 13.60 16.35 22.37
CA LYS A 392 13.69 16.96 21.04
C LYS A 392 12.35 17.53 20.62
N SER A 393 12.34 18.52 19.74
CA SER A 393 11.08 19.01 19.19
C SER A 393 10.39 17.95 18.33
N PHE A 394 9.06 17.98 18.30
CA PHE A 394 8.26 17.03 17.52
C PHE A 394 7.38 17.73 16.47
N ALA A 395 6.99 16.95 15.46
CA ALA A 395 6.25 17.42 14.30
C ALA A 395 4.86 18.00 14.63
N ASP A 396 4.36 18.88 13.78
CA ASP A 396 3.01 19.43 13.87
C ASP A 396 1.96 18.41 13.40
N GLU A 397 0.88 18.25 14.16
CA GLU A 397 -0.22 17.32 13.88
C GLU A 397 -1.49 18.10 13.52
N VAL A 398 -1.52 18.67 12.31
CA VAL A 398 -2.63 19.54 11.87
C VAL A 398 -3.71 18.78 11.08
N ILE A 399 -3.74 17.46 11.23
CA ILE A 399 -4.62 16.56 10.49
C ILE A 399 -5.95 16.42 11.25
N GLY A 400 -6.95 17.24 10.91
CA GLY A 400 -8.27 17.12 11.52
C GLY A 400 -9.26 18.21 11.11
N PRO A 401 -10.54 18.07 11.52
CA PRO A 401 -11.58 19.08 11.32
C PRO A 401 -11.45 20.25 12.32
N PHE A 402 -10.67 20.07 13.39
CA PHE A 402 -10.56 21.07 14.45
C PHE A 402 -9.86 22.34 13.98
N LYS A 403 -10.47 23.46 14.34
CA LYS A 403 -10.00 24.81 14.09
C LYS A 403 -10.09 25.60 15.39
N HIS A 404 -9.36 26.71 15.47
CA HIS A 404 -9.44 27.65 16.57
C HIS A 404 -10.70 28.52 16.43
N ASP A 405 -11.88 27.90 16.44
CA ASP A 405 -13.16 28.60 16.23
C ASP A 405 -13.89 28.85 17.57
N SER A 406 -13.50 28.15 18.64
CA SER A 406 -14.12 28.22 19.97
C SER A 406 -13.19 28.80 21.03
N ARG A 407 -13.77 29.43 22.06
CA ARG A 407 -13.06 29.72 23.32
C ARG A 407 -12.69 28.41 24.01
N GLY A 408 -11.55 28.37 24.70
CA GLY A 408 -11.10 27.17 25.42
C GLY A 408 -10.39 26.14 24.56
N THR A 409 -10.14 26.41 23.27
CA THR A 409 -9.30 25.54 22.43
C THR A 409 -7.87 25.51 22.98
N LEU A 410 -7.33 24.30 23.15
CA LEU A 410 -5.99 24.03 23.67
C LEU A 410 -5.06 23.61 22.52
N SER A 411 -3.96 24.35 22.37
CA SER A 411 -3.01 24.16 21.26
C SER A 411 -1.57 24.26 21.71
N MET A 412 -0.67 23.57 20.99
CA MET A 412 0.78 23.64 21.22
C MET A 412 1.35 24.96 20.74
N ALA A 413 2.22 25.57 21.55
CA ALA A 413 3.02 26.71 21.12
C ALA A 413 4.26 26.21 20.37
N ASN A 414 4.61 26.88 19.27
CA ASN A 414 5.76 26.55 18.44
C ASN A 414 6.53 27.81 18.05
N LYS A 415 7.76 27.62 17.54
CA LYS A 415 8.66 28.68 17.04
C LYS A 415 8.81 28.64 15.51
N GLY A 416 7.98 27.83 14.84
CA GLY A 416 8.11 27.45 13.44
C GLY A 416 7.53 26.05 13.20
N LYS A 417 7.53 25.60 11.96
CA LYS A 417 7.02 24.26 11.59
C LYS A 417 7.80 23.17 12.33
N ASP A 418 7.08 22.20 12.88
CA ASP A 418 7.64 21.00 13.53
C ASP A 418 8.52 21.28 14.76
N THR A 419 8.24 22.38 15.48
CA THR A 419 9.01 22.80 16.66
C THR A 419 8.23 22.72 17.97
N ASN A 420 7.32 21.75 18.10
CA ASN A 420 6.55 21.57 19.34
C ASN A 420 7.44 21.05 20.48
N SER A 421 7.23 21.59 21.69
CA SER A 421 7.97 21.23 22.92
C SER A 421 7.01 20.88 24.07
N SER A 422 7.05 21.61 25.18
CA SER A 422 6.14 21.45 26.33
C SER A 422 5.13 22.60 26.49
N GLN A 423 5.33 23.69 25.74
CA GLN A 423 4.54 24.89 25.86
C GLN A 423 3.20 24.75 25.13
N PHE A 424 2.14 25.27 25.76
CA PHE A 424 0.80 25.26 25.21
C PHE A 424 0.08 26.56 25.56
N PHE A 425 -1.03 26.83 24.88
CA PHE A 425 -1.87 27.98 25.17
C PHE A 425 -3.35 27.64 25.07
N PHE A 426 -4.16 28.37 25.83
CA PHE A 426 -5.61 28.39 25.71
C PHE A 426 -6.05 29.63 24.94
N ALA A 427 -6.93 29.44 23.95
CA ALA A 427 -7.54 30.54 23.23
C ALA A 427 -8.73 31.13 23.98
N TYR A 428 -8.80 32.45 24.12
CA TYR A 428 -9.94 33.15 24.72
C TYR A 428 -11.07 33.42 23.72
N ARG A 429 -10.76 33.43 22.42
CA ARG A 429 -11.68 33.70 21.32
C ARG A 429 -11.37 32.77 20.15
N ALA A 430 -12.26 32.70 19.17
CA ALA A 430 -11.93 32.21 17.83
C ALA A 430 -10.71 32.95 17.24
N VAL A 431 -9.65 32.22 16.91
CA VAL A 431 -8.39 32.72 16.37
C VAL A 431 -8.06 32.03 15.03
N PRO A 432 -8.76 32.37 13.93
CA PRO A 432 -8.63 31.65 12.67
C PRO A 432 -7.24 31.78 12.01
N HIS A 433 -6.45 32.80 12.37
CA HIS A 433 -5.10 33.01 11.81
C HIS A 433 -4.04 32.03 12.33
N LEU A 434 -4.36 31.27 13.38
CA LEU A 434 -3.53 30.19 13.94
C LEU A 434 -3.88 28.82 13.35
N ASN A 435 -4.96 28.72 12.55
CA ASN A 435 -5.34 27.49 11.86
C ASN A 435 -4.24 27.06 10.89
N GLY A 436 -3.92 25.78 10.85
CA GLY A 436 -2.86 25.26 9.98
C GLY A 436 -1.44 25.41 10.54
N LYS A 437 -1.25 26.19 11.62
CA LYS A 437 0.09 26.53 12.16
C LYS A 437 0.38 25.90 13.50
N HIS A 438 -0.62 25.71 14.34
CA HIS A 438 -0.48 25.14 15.68
C HIS A 438 -1.28 23.85 15.78
N THR A 439 -0.68 22.84 16.42
CA THR A 439 -1.32 21.56 16.72
C THR A 439 -2.39 21.75 17.80
N ILE A 440 -3.65 21.55 17.44
CA ILE A 440 -4.77 21.52 18.39
C ILE A 440 -4.85 20.11 18.96
N PHE A 441 -4.76 19.98 20.28
CA PHE A 441 -4.73 18.66 20.92
C PHE A 441 -5.77 18.49 22.03
N GLY A 442 -6.53 19.53 22.35
CA GLY A 442 -7.63 19.43 23.30
C GLY A 442 -8.55 20.63 23.32
N HIS A 443 -9.55 20.54 24.18
CA HIS A 443 -10.54 21.58 24.43
C HIS A 443 -10.88 21.62 25.92
N LEU A 444 -11.14 22.80 26.44
CA LEU A 444 -11.64 22.95 27.80
C LEU A 444 -13.07 22.42 27.90
N ILE A 445 -13.37 21.66 28.96
CA ILE A 445 -14.70 21.14 29.23
C ILE A 445 -15.42 22.11 30.16
N ASP A 446 -16.53 22.66 29.68
CA ASP A 446 -17.42 23.51 30.45
C ASP A 446 -18.62 22.69 30.94
N ASP A 447 -18.51 22.06 32.11
CA ASP A 447 -19.64 21.45 32.83
C ASP A 447 -19.63 21.96 34.29
N PRO A 448 -20.69 22.62 34.82
CA PRO A 448 -22.05 22.82 34.30
C PRO A 448 -22.42 24.28 33.91
N SER A 449 -21.48 25.19 33.65
CA SER A 449 -21.76 26.60 33.26
C SER A 449 -20.88 27.06 32.10
N PRO A 450 -21.41 27.79 31.08
CA PRO A 450 -20.79 28.01 29.76
C PRO A 450 -19.65 29.06 29.73
N SER A 451 -19.00 29.27 30.85
CA SER A 451 -17.67 29.86 30.91
C SER A 451 -17.01 29.33 32.16
N SER A 452 -15.90 28.61 32.04
CA SER A 452 -15.13 28.27 33.23
C SER A 452 -14.75 29.58 33.94
N PRO A 453 -15.26 29.82 35.18
CA PRO A 453 -15.01 31.07 35.88
C PRO A 453 -13.50 31.28 36.10
N THR A 454 -12.75 30.18 36.16
CA THR A 454 -11.29 30.16 36.18
C THR A 454 -10.67 30.81 34.95
N LEU A 455 -11.10 30.46 33.73
CA LEU A 455 -10.53 31.03 32.50
C LEU A 455 -10.87 32.52 32.36
N ASP A 456 -12.08 32.92 32.78
CA ASP A 456 -12.49 34.32 32.84
C ASP A 456 -11.67 35.10 33.88
N ALA A 457 -11.45 34.53 35.06
CA ALA A 457 -10.58 35.13 36.09
C ALA A 457 -9.13 35.27 35.61
N MET A 458 -8.62 34.28 34.87
CA MET A 458 -7.29 34.36 34.24
C MET A 458 -7.23 35.47 33.19
N GLU A 459 -8.29 35.66 32.39
CA GLU A 459 -8.34 36.70 31.36
C GLU A 459 -8.40 38.13 31.95
N VAL A 460 -9.09 38.30 33.08
CA VAL A 460 -9.24 39.58 33.77
C VAL A 460 -8.02 39.93 34.63
N ALA A 461 -7.15 38.96 34.93
CA ALA A 461 -5.96 39.17 35.75
C ALA A 461 -5.11 40.35 35.24
N PRO A 462 -4.57 41.21 36.13
CA PRO A 462 -3.75 42.34 35.72
C PRO A 462 -2.49 41.82 35.02
N VAL A 463 -2.12 42.45 33.91
CA VAL A 463 -0.92 42.10 33.14
C VAL A 463 -0.01 43.30 33.02
N ASP A 464 1.29 43.06 33.04
CA ASP A 464 2.27 44.08 32.69
C ASP A 464 2.15 44.42 31.20
N SER A 465 1.98 45.71 30.91
CA SER A 465 1.85 46.25 29.56
C SER A 465 3.05 45.95 28.65
N SER A 466 4.26 45.80 29.22
CA SER A 466 5.49 45.63 28.43
C SER A 466 5.78 44.17 28.10
N THR A 467 5.58 43.26 29.07
CA THR A 467 5.93 41.83 28.93
C THR A 467 4.73 40.91 28.78
N ASN A 468 3.49 41.42 28.92
CA ASN A 468 2.25 40.66 28.97
C ASN A 468 2.26 39.56 30.06
N ARG A 469 3.04 39.75 31.12
CA ARG A 469 3.14 38.82 32.26
C ARG A 469 2.04 39.13 33.28
N PRO A 470 1.30 38.13 33.78
CA PRO A 470 0.28 38.36 34.79
C PRO A 470 0.90 38.71 36.15
N THR A 471 0.32 39.70 36.82
CA THR A 471 0.66 40.17 38.17
C THR A 471 -0.65 40.28 38.97
N PRO A 472 -0.93 39.40 39.94
CA PRO A 472 -0.11 38.32 40.49
C PRO A 472 0.12 37.16 39.51
N ALA A 473 1.22 36.42 39.72
CA ALA A 473 1.57 35.29 38.86
C ALA A 473 0.52 34.17 38.98
N ILE A 474 0.05 33.68 37.83
CA ILE A 474 -0.86 32.54 37.74
C ILE A 474 0.00 31.28 37.62
N THR A 475 -0.11 30.38 38.61
CA THR A 475 0.68 29.16 38.70
C THR A 475 -0.19 27.92 38.56
N MET A 476 0.33 26.93 37.84
CA MET A 476 -0.19 25.57 37.85
C MET A 476 0.36 24.86 39.09
N LEU A 477 -0.51 24.51 40.03
CA LEU A 477 -0.15 23.80 41.23
C LEU A 477 0.08 22.32 40.92
N ASP A 478 -0.83 21.71 40.15
CA ASP A 478 -0.74 20.31 39.77
C ASP A 478 -1.49 20.03 38.47
N VAL A 479 -1.15 18.93 37.79
CA VAL A 479 -1.88 18.43 36.62
C VAL A 479 -2.25 16.98 36.86
N VAL A 480 -3.54 16.75 37.12
CA VAL A 480 -4.09 15.44 37.42
C VAL A 480 -4.70 14.84 36.16
N VAL A 481 -4.18 13.70 35.70
CA VAL A 481 -4.75 12.96 34.58
C VAL A 481 -5.82 12.02 35.11
N PHE A 482 -7.08 12.19 34.69
CA PHE A 482 -8.19 11.34 35.11
C PHE A 482 -8.28 10.06 34.28
N VAL A 483 -8.23 10.23 32.96
CA VAL A 483 -8.34 9.12 32.00
C VAL A 483 -7.14 9.20 31.09
N ASP A 484 -6.25 8.21 31.21
CA ASP A 484 -5.17 8.02 30.25
C ASP A 484 -5.67 7.11 29.10
N PRO A 485 -5.90 7.69 27.91
CA PRO A 485 -6.42 6.95 26.76
C PRO A 485 -5.45 5.89 26.23
N PHE A 486 -4.15 6.04 26.49
CA PHE A 486 -3.13 5.12 25.99
C PHE A 486 -2.98 3.90 26.88
N GLU A 487 -3.10 4.06 28.20
CA GLU A 487 -3.14 2.92 29.13
C GLU A 487 -4.40 2.07 28.93
N GLU A 488 -5.56 2.71 28.71
CA GLU A 488 -6.78 1.99 28.36
C GLU A 488 -6.64 1.20 27.05
N PHE A 489 -6.02 1.81 26.04
CA PHE A 489 -5.74 1.15 24.77
C PHE A 489 -4.83 -0.07 24.95
N LEU A 490 -3.73 0.06 25.70
CA LEU A 490 -2.81 -1.04 25.99
C LEU A 490 -3.48 -2.15 26.81
N ASN A 491 -4.30 -1.79 27.80
CA ASN A 491 -5.05 -2.75 28.60
C ASN A 491 -6.08 -3.50 27.76
N LYS A 492 -6.76 -2.83 26.83
CA LYS A 492 -7.68 -3.46 25.88
C LYS A 492 -6.94 -4.45 24.97
N LYS A 493 -5.79 -4.05 24.43
CA LYS A 493 -4.94 -4.92 23.59
C LYS A 493 -4.48 -6.16 24.35
N ARG A 494 -3.96 -6.01 25.57
CA ARG A 494 -3.52 -7.13 26.41
C ARG A 494 -4.65 -8.12 26.71
N LYS A 495 -5.87 -7.60 26.95
CA LYS A 495 -7.07 -8.45 27.13
C LYS A 495 -7.42 -9.23 25.86
N GLU A 496 -7.33 -8.61 24.69
CA GLU A 496 -7.57 -9.26 23.40
C GLU A 496 -6.52 -10.34 23.11
N GLU A 497 -5.23 -10.08 23.39
CA GLU A 497 -4.14 -11.05 23.24
C GLU A 497 -4.32 -12.25 24.18
N ASN A 498 -4.63 -12.02 25.46
CA ASN A 498 -4.90 -13.09 26.43
C ASN A 498 -6.12 -13.93 26.02
N ALA A 499 -7.17 -13.29 25.49
CA ALA A 499 -8.34 -13.99 24.98
C ALA A 499 -7.97 -14.88 23.77
N GLN A 500 -7.17 -14.38 22.84
CA GLN A 500 -6.70 -15.15 21.68
C GLN A 500 -5.80 -16.33 22.10
N GLN A 501 -4.89 -16.13 23.06
CA GLN A 501 -4.03 -17.18 23.58
C GLN A 501 -4.82 -18.29 24.28
N SER A 502 -5.86 -17.95 25.04
CA SER A 502 -6.73 -18.94 25.68
C SER A 502 -7.51 -19.80 24.67
N VAL A 503 -7.79 -19.27 23.47
CA VAL A 503 -8.47 -19.99 22.39
C VAL A 503 -7.51 -20.87 21.60
N SER A 504 -6.24 -20.46 21.42
CA SER A 504 -5.22 -21.28 20.76
C SER A 504 -4.61 -22.36 21.66
N GLY A 505 -4.54 -22.13 22.98
CA GLY A 505 -3.94 -23.05 23.95
C GLY A 505 -4.71 -24.36 24.18
N ALA A 506 -5.95 -24.48 23.70
CA ALA A 506 -6.71 -25.72 23.74
C ALA A 506 -6.51 -26.61 22.50
N SER A 507 -5.69 -26.17 21.51
CA SER A 507 -5.58 -26.84 20.20
C SER A 507 -4.15 -26.95 19.65
N SER A 508 -3.14 -27.22 20.49
CA SER A 508 -1.80 -27.57 19.99
C SER A 508 -0.98 -28.36 21.00
N ASP A 509 -1.33 -29.63 21.15
CA ASP A 509 -0.31 -30.65 21.38
C ASP A 509 0.03 -31.25 20.01
N THR A 510 1.32 -31.54 19.77
CA THR A 510 1.91 -32.10 18.53
C THR A 510 2.58 -31.10 17.56
N LYS A 511 3.91 -31.05 17.68
CA LYS A 511 4.94 -31.07 16.62
C LYS A 511 4.53 -30.54 15.24
N ASP A 512 5.06 -29.39 14.83
CA ASP A 512 5.67 -29.15 13.50
C ASP A 512 6.06 -27.67 13.35
N LYS A 513 7.26 -27.28 13.81
CA LYS A 513 7.77 -25.90 13.60
C LYS A 513 9.30 -25.77 13.69
N GLY A 514 10.03 -26.87 13.46
CA GLY A 514 11.48 -26.91 13.66
C GLY A 514 12.31 -27.41 12.47
N ASP A 515 11.70 -27.72 11.32
CA ASP A 515 12.40 -28.49 10.27
C ASP A 515 12.67 -27.72 8.96
N ASP A 516 12.25 -26.45 8.87
CA ASP A 516 12.37 -25.68 7.61
C ASP A 516 13.63 -24.81 7.50
N ASP A 517 14.40 -24.63 8.58
CA ASP A 517 15.56 -23.69 8.60
C ASP A 517 16.95 -24.34 8.53
N GLN A 518 17.06 -25.64 8.25
CA GLN A 518 18.37 -26.33 8.12
C GLN A 518 18.63 -26.86 6.70
N VAL A 519 18.83 -25.93 5.76
CA VAL A 519 19.39 -26.24 4.44
C VAL A 519 20.73 -25.52 4.29
N THR A 520 21.80 -26.27 4.08
CA THR A 520 23.11 -25.67 3.77
C THR A 520 23.12 -25.10 2.35
N TRP A 521 24.07 -24.20 2.03
CA TRP A 521 24.26 -23.58 0.71
C TRP A 521 24.30 -24.57 -0.48
N THR A 522 24.54 -25.85 -0.24
CA THR A 522 24.55 -26.92 -1.27
C THR A 522 23.23 -27.69 -1.42
N GLY A 523 22.15 -27.23 -0.76
CA GLY A 523 20.83 -27.85 -0.86
C GLY A 523 20.66 -29.14 -0.06
N LYS A 524 21.65 -29.53 0.75
CA LYS A 524 21.55 -30.70 1.63
C LYS A 524 20.91 -30.32 2.97
N ARG A 525 19.81 -30.99 3.32
CA ARG A 525 19.17 -30.93 4.64
C ARG A 525 20.08 -31.58 5.68
N LEU A 526 20.34 -30.89 6.78
CA LEU A 526 21.04 -31.48 7.92
C LEU A 526 20.04 -32.32 8.71
N ARG A 527 20.29 -33.62 8.84
CA ARG A 527 19.48 -34.49 9.69
C ARG A 527 20.00 -34.34 11.13
N GLY A 528 19.20 -33.74 12.00
CA GLY A 528 19.55 -33.55 13.41
C GLY A 528 19.93 -34.86 14.11
N TYR A 529 21.07 -34.82 14.81
CA TYR A 529 21.58 -35.92 15.63
C TYR A 529 21.11 -35.70 17.07
N GLY A 530 20.35 -36.67 17.63
CA GLY A 530 20.24 -36.89 19.07
C GLY A 530 18.92 -36.51 19.75
N SER A 531 18.13 -37.52 20.10
CA SER A 531 17.71 -37.77 21.50
C SER A 531 17.06 -39.17 21.57
N ASN A 532 17.65 -40.01 22.42
CA ASN A 532 17.21 -41.38 22.72
C ASN A 532 15.97 -41.33 23.62
N GLU A 533 14.91 -42.05 23.23
CA GLU A 533 13.94 -42.58 24.19
C GLU A 533 13.69 -44.07 23.91
N SER A 534 13.65 -44.80 25.01
CA SER A 534 13.51 -46.23 25.22
C SER A 534 12.15 -46.81 24.83
N GLY A 535 12.14 -48.04 24.26
CA GLY A 535 11.04 -48.99 24.50
C GLY A 535 10.48 -49.78 23.31
N SER A 536 10.90 -51.05 23.24
CA SER A 536 10.10 -52.26 22.90
C SER A 536 9.58 -52.56 21.47
N ALA A 537 10.27 -53.53 20.86
CA ALA A 537 9.80 -54.77 20.20
C ALA A 537 8.89 -54.74 18.95
N SER A 538 9.45 -55.19 17.81
CA SER A 538 9.27 -56.56 17.23
C SER A 538 9.37 -56.58 15.70
N GLY A 539 10.15 -57.52 15.15
CA GLY A 539 9.92 -58.05 13.78
C GLY A 539 11.11 -58.09 12.81
N ASN A 540 11.97 -59.11 12.95
CA ASN A 540 12.78 -59.83 11.93
C ASN A 540 13.35 -59.10 10.70
N VAL A 541 14.69 -59.11 10.55
CA VAL A 541 15.37 -59.66 9.35
C VAL A 541 16.72 -60.31 9.73
N SER A 542 16.90 -61.52 9.22
CA SER A 542 18.03 -62.43 9.34
C SER A 542 19.29 -61.98 8.56
N GLY A 543 20.41 -61.92 9.28
CA GLY A 543 21.77 -62.43 8.97
C GLY A 543 22.36 -62.47 7.54
N VAL A 544 23.56 -61.90 7.42
CA VAL A 544 24.73 -62.54 6.77
C VAL A 544 25.98 -62.16 7.59
N GLY A 545 26.77 -63.16 7.98
CA GLY A 545 27.98 -62.99 8.81
C GLY A 545 29.27 -63.40 8.11
N LYS A 546 30.33 -63.45 8.94
CA LYS A 546 31.65 -64.09 8.79
C LYS A 546 32.74 -63.30 8.07
N TYR A 547 33.63 -62.71 8.87
CA TYR A 547 35.08 -63.02 8.79
C TYR A 547 35.69 -63.09 10.21
N LEU A 548 36.05 -64.32 10.57
CA LEU A 548 37.24 -64.79 11.30
C LEU A 548 37.68 -64.09 12.60
N LYS A 549 37.61 -64.90 13.65
CA LYS A 549 38.23 -64.82 14.98
C LYS A 549 39.62 -65.48 14.92
N ALA A 550 40.70 -64.82 15.37
CA ALA A 550 41.92 -65.46 15.88
C ALA A 550 42.94 -64.44 16.44
N SER A 551 42.93 -64.23 17.76
CA SER A 551 44.09 -64.10 18.67
C SER A 551 43.53 -63.60 20.03
N ALA A 552 43.24 -64.47 20.98
CA ALA A 552 44.17 -65.12 21.91
C ALA A 552 44.84 -64.13 22.88
N ALA A 553 44.28 -64.13 24.09
CA ALA A 553 44.97 -64.18 25.38
C ALA A 553 45.75 -62.94 25.88
N ALA A 554 45.31 -62.44 27.05
CA ALA A 554 46.05 -62.51 28.33
C ALA A 554 46.00 -61.20 29.15
N SER A 555 45.92 -61.43 30.47
CA SER A 555 46.16 -60.56 31.63
C SER A 555 45.06 -59.65 32.19
N SER A 556 44.35 -60.22 33.20
CA SER A 556 44.34 -59.82 34.63
C SER A 556 44.66 -58.35 34.98
N GLY A 557 43.78 -57.62 35.68
CA GLY A 557 43.63 -57.59 37.16
C GLY A 557 44.35 -56.32 37.68
N ASN A 558 43.79 -55.38 38.45
CA ASN A 558 43.05 -55.44 39.72
C ASN A 558 42.17 -54.18 39.93
N GLU A 559 41.01 -54.39 40.56
CA GLU A 559 40.49 -53.82 41.83
C GLU A 559 41.29 -52.64 42.47
N ASP A 560 40.70 -51.54 42.96
CA ASP A 560 39.94 -51.44 44.23
C ASP A 560 39.09 -50.15 44.39
N GLU A 561 38.07 -50.26 45.26
CA GLU A 561 37.17 -49.24 45.84
C GLU A 561 37.89 -48.17 46.70
N ILE A 562 37.30 -46.96 46.88
CA ILE A 562 36.78 -46.43 48.17
C ILE A 562 36.30 -44.94 48.11
N VAL A 563 35.01 -44.76 48.49
CA VAL A 563 34.34 -43.79 49.41
C VAL A 563 34.88 -42.35 49.64
N GLY A 564 34.07 -41.35 49.25
CA GLY A 564 33.34 -40.36 50.09
C GLY A 564 34.00 -39.42 51.14
N PHE A 565 33.49 -38.16 51.11
CA PHE A 565 33.47 -37.09 52.15
C PHE A 565 34.79 -36.32 52.40
N VAL A 566 34.91 -35.02 52.73
CA VAL A 566 34.16 -33.72 52.75
C VAL A 566 35.23 -32.64 53.10
N ASP A 567 35.10 -31.41 52.57
CA ASP A 567 35.60 -30.04 52.94
C ASP A 567 36.85 -29.86 53.86
N GLU A 568 37.83 -28.96 53.62
CA GLU A 568 37.79 -27.47 53.64
C GLU A 568 39.15 -26.85 53.15
N ASP A 569 39.08 -25.62 52.61
CA ASP A 569 40.05 -24.50 52.46
C ASP A 569 41.46 -24.73 51.80
N GLU A 570 42.05 -23.87 50.97
CA GLU A 570 42.24 -22.42 51.01
C GLU A 570 42.95 -21.97 49.68
N LEU A 571 42.70 -20.73 49.20
CA LEU A 571 43.68 -19.78 48.60
C LEU A 571 43.15 -18.91 47.41
N GLU A 572 43.18 -17.59 47.69
CA GLU A 572 43.59 -16.47 46.82
C GLU A 572 42.56 -15.69 45.95
N SER A 573 41.96 -14.69 46.63
CA SER A 573 41.92 -13.24 46.28
C SER A 573 41.23 -12.71 45.00
N GLU A 574 40.01 -12.22 45.24
CA GLU A 574 39.36 -10.94 44.87
C GLU A 574 39.84 -10.00 43.72
N HIS A 575 38.84 -9.62 42.89
CA HIS A 575 38.42 -8.28 42.38
C HIS A 575 39.48 -7.28 41.81
N ALA A 576 39.26 -6.43 40.79
CA ALA A 576 38.10 -5.71 40.30
C ALA A 576 38.38 -5.02 38.92
N ARG A 577 37.30 -4.51 38.32
CA ARG A 577 37.17 -3.71 37.07
C ARG A 577 37.98 -2.40 37.04
N LYS A 578 38.22 -1.84 35.84
CA LYS A 578 38.44 -0.39 35.63
C LYS A 578 37.68 0.21 34.43
N LYS A 579 37.24 1.48 34.62
CA LYS A 579 36.55 2.40 33.70
C LYS A 579 37.53 3.38 33.01
N ILE A 580 37.24 3.69 31.74
CA ILE A 580 37.20 4.98 30.99
C ILE A 580 38.16 6.15 31.34
N LYS A 581 38.87 6.70 30.34
CA LYS A 581 38.84 8.16 29.96
C LYS A 581 39.44 8.50 28.58
N ASN A 582 38.86 9.56 27.98
CA ASN A 582 38.97 10.13 26.62
C ASN A 582 40.36 10.61 26.14
N ALA A 583 40.61 10.52 24.81
CA ALA A 583 40.96 11.64 23.92
C ALA A 583 41.12 11.17 22.44
N GLY A 584 40.64 11.95 21.47
CA GLY A 584 41.24 12.01 20.11
C GLY A 584 40.48 11.37 18.94
N ARG A 585 39.66 12.19 18.26
CA ARG A 585 39.64 12.39 16.79
C ARG A 585 39.91 11.15 15.89
N GLY A 586 38.85 10.49 15.44
CA GLY A 586 38.89 9.47 14.37
C GLY A 586 37.88 9.79 13.27
N GLY A 587 38.32 10.55 12.25
CA GLY A 587 37.52 10.87 11.07
C GLY A 587 37.39 9.67 10.14
N PHE A 588 36.20 9.50 9.57
CA PHE A 588 35.90 8.57 8.48
C PHE A 588 36.77 8.90 7.26
N GLY A 589 37.43 7.89 6.71
CA GLY A 589 38.33 7.99 5.56
C GLY A 589 37.59 8.27 4.25
N ASN A 590 38.25 9.06 3.40
CA ASN A 590 37.80 9.48 2.09
C ASN A 590 37.83 8.32 1.07
N PHE A 591 36.85 8.25 0.16
CA PHE A 591 36.63 7.17 -0.83
C PHE A 591 36.75 7.68 -2.29
N ASP A 592 37.62 8.65 -2.56
CA ASP A 592 37.80 9.24 -3.91
C ASP A 592 38.66 8.41 -4.88
N SER A 593 38.78 7.09 -4.68
CA SER A 593 39.46 6.23 -5.66
C SER A 593 38.85 4.83 -5.73
N TRP A 594 37.52 4.76 -5.84
CA TRP A 594 36.81 3.57 -6.30
C TRP A 594 35.87 3.93 -7.45
#